data_AF-A0A954RFC8-F1
#
_entry.id   AF-A0A954RFC8-F1
#
_cell.length_a   1.000
_cell.length_b   1.000
_cell.length_c   1.000
_cell.angle_alpha   90.00
_cell.angle_beta   90.00
_cell.angle_gamma   90.00
#
_symmetry.space_group_name_H-M   'P 1'
#
loop_
_entity.id
_entity.type
_entity.pdbx_description
1 polymer ?
#
loop_
_entity_poly.entity_id
_entity_poly.type
_entity_poly.pdbx_seq_one_letter_code
_entity_poly.pdbx_strand_id
1 'polypeptide(L)' 'ANDEPPKPLAANTKLSCLMLLADRDFRRSDGVEVRAWRVSPIYSTERELELRQGVPALMRAFDRASAPFIVDINRPPVA' A
#
# COMPACT_ATOMS: atom_id res chain seq x y z
N ALA A 1 -18.43 4.24 5.19
CA ALA A 1 -17.33 5.23 5.11
C ALA A 1 -17.27 5.77 3.68
N ASN A 2 -16.50 6.84 3.40
CA ASN A 2 -16.36 7.53 2.10
C ASN A 2 -16.50 6.60 0.87
N ASP A 3 -17.73 6.46 0.35
CA ASP A 3 -18.17 5.57 -0.73
C ASP A 3 -17.72 4.09 -0.63
N GLU A 4 -18.67 3.16 -0.56
CA GLU A 4 -18.42 1.72 -0.60
C GLU A 4 -19.08 1.13 -1.87
N PRO A 5 -18.31 0.52 -2.80
CA PRO A 5 -16.87 0.28 -2.74
C PRO A 5 -16.01 1.55 -2.93
N PRO A 6 -14.75 1.54 -2.45
CA PRO A 6 -13.86 2.69 -2.59
C PRO A 6 -13.61 3.01 -4.06
N LYS A 7 -13.67 4.30 -4.39
CA LYS A 7 -13.41 4.81 -5.73
C LYS A 7 -11.91 4.74 -6.06
N PRO A 8 -11.54 4.57 -7.34
CA PRO A 8 -10.15 4.69 -7.76
C PRO A 8 -9.52 6.03 -7.38
N LEU A 9 -8.22 6.02 -7.08
CA LEU A 9 -7.44 7.20 -6.71
C LEU A 9 -7.24 8.17 -7.89
N ALA A 10 -7.38 7.70 -9.13
CA ALA A 10 -7.33 8.48 -10.36
C ALA A 10 -8.16 7.79 -11.47
N ALA A 11 -8.52 8.54 -12.52
CA ALA A 11 -9.42 8.06 -13.57
C ALA A 11 -8.87 6.87 -14.40
N ASN A 12 -7.55 6.70 -14.44
CA ASN A 12 -6.84 5.73 -15.28
C ASN A 12 -6.23 4.55 -14.50
N THR A 13 -6.71 4.27 -13.29
CA THR A 13 -6.26 3.11 -12.50
C THR A 13 -7.44 2.47 -11.77
N LYS A 14 -7.26 1.23 -11.31
CA LYS A 14 -8.20 0.59 -10.37
C LYS A 14 -7.66 0.52 -8.94
N LEU A 15 -6.48 1.10 -8.70
CA LEU A 15 -5.95 1.30 -7.36
C LEU A 15 -6.87 2.27 -6.61
N SER A 16 -7.42 1.81 -5.49
CA SER A 16 -8.53 2.46 -4.76
C SER A 16 -8.27 2.58 -3.26
N CYS A 17 -7.20 1.97 -2.76
CA CYS A 17 -6.84 1.94 -1.34
C CYS A 17 -5.37 2.31 -1.14
N LEU A 18 -5.00 2.66 0.10
CA LEU A 18 -3.64 3.05 0.47
C LEU A 18 -3.11 2.14 1.58
N MET A 19 -1.87 1.67 1.43
CA MET A 19 -1.10 0.96 2.43
C MET A 19 0.05 1.84 2.91
N LEU A 20 0.33 1.84 4.22
CA LEU A 20 1.47 2.51 4.82
C LEU A 20 2.58 1.50 5.11
N LEU A 21 3.79 1.77 4.61
CA LEU A 21 4.99 0.98 4.87
C LEU A 21 6.03 1.85 5.55
N ALA A 22 6.76 1.31 6.53
CA ALA A 22 7.92 2.01 7.07
C ALA A 22 8.97 2.15 5.96
N ASP A 23 9.49 3.37 5.75
CA ASP A 23 10.48 3.65 4.71
C ASP A 23 11.85 3.98 5.31
N ARG A 24 11.91 5.09 6.07
CA ARG A 24 13.16 5.65 6.59
C ARG A 24 12.93 6.31 7.93
N ASP A 25 13.89 6.12 8.83
CA ASP A 25 13.96 6.82 10.10
C ASP A 25 15.18 7.76 10.07
N PHE A 26 15.01 8.99 10.56
CA PHE A 26 16.12 9.94 10.69
C PHE A 26 15.92 10.87 11.88
N ARG A 27 17.01 11.43 12.39
CA ARG A 27 16.97 12.47 13.43
C ARG A 27 17.11 13.85 12.83
N ARG A 28 16.25 14.76 13.26
CA ARG A 28 16.36 16.19 12.96
C ARG A 28 17.52 16.81 13.74
N SER A 29 17.92 18.02 13.34
CA SER A 29 18.97 18.80 14.02
C SER A 29 18.64 19.16 15.47
N ASP A 30 17.36 19.16 15.85
CA ASP A 30 16.87 19.36 17.22
C ASP A 30 16.80 18.06 18.04
N GLY A 31 17.30 16.94 17.50
CA GLY A 31 17.34 15.65 18.18
C GLY A 31 16.04 14.84 18.11
N VAL A 32 14.97 15.39 17.53
CA VAL A 32 13.70 14.68 17.38
C VAL A 32 13.81 13.58 16.32
N GLU A 33 13.38 12.37 16.67
CA GLU A 33 13.27 11.26 15.72
C GLU A 33 12.04 11.45 14.81
N VAL A 34 12.27 11.31 13.51
CA VAL A 34 11.24 11.37 12.47
C VAL A 34 11.18 10.03 11.76
N ARG A 35 9.99 9.44 11.74
CA ARG A 35 9.68 8.23 10.97
C ARG A 35 8.94 8.63 9.69
N ALA A 36 9.58 8.40 8.56
CA ALA A 36 8.97 8.55 7.24
C ALA A 36 8.27 7.25 6.84
N TRP A 37 6.99 7.38 6.50
CA TRP A 37 6.17 6.29 5.99
C TRP A 37 6.00 6.46 4.47
N ARG A 38 6.14 5.36 3.73
CA ARG A 38 5.76 5.28 2.33
C ARG A 38 4.27 5.00 2.23
N VAL A 39 3.59 5.80 1.42
CA VAL A 39 2.21 5.56 1.02
C VAL A 39 2.23 4.80 -0.30
N SER A 40 1.74 3.56 -0.30
CA SER A 40 1.69 2.70 -1.48
C SER A 40 0.24 2.41 -1.87
N PRO A 41 -0.18 2.72 -3.11
CA PRO A 41 -1.53 2.42 -3.56
C PRO A 41 -1.72 0.91 -3.80
N ILE A 42 -2.86 0.39 -3.36
CA ILE A 42 -3.26 -1.02 -3.47
C ILE A 42 -4.67 -1.15 -4.04
N TYR A 43 -4.98 -2.31 -4.60
CA TYR A 43 -6.33 -2.65 -5.06
C TYR A 43 -7.25 -2.98 -3.88
N SER A 44 -8.57 -2.81 -4.04
CA SER A 44 -9.54 -3.23 -3.02
C SER A 44 -9.38 -4.71 -2.65
N THR A 45 -9.11 -5.58 -3.62
CA THR A 45 -8.91 -7.03 -3.40
C THR A 45 -7.68 -7.33 -2.52
N GLU A 46 -6.63 -6.51 -2.62
CA GLU A 46 -5.43 -6.61 -1.78
C GLU A 46 -5.71 -6.15 -0.35
N ARG A 47 -6.51 -5.08 -0.19
CA ARG A 47 -7.01 -4.67 1.13
C ARG A 47 -7.90 -5.75 1.74
N GLU A 48 -8.76 -6.39 0.95
CA GLU A 48 -9.59 -7.50 1.42
C GLU A 48 -8.75 -8.73 1.83
N LEU A 49 -7.64 -9.01 1.15
CA LEU A 49 -6.71 -10.06 1.57
C LEU A 49 -6.10 -9.74 2.94
N GLU A 50 -5.62 -8.51 3.13
CA GLU A 50 -5.05 -8.07 4.40
C GLU A 50 -6.10 -8.05 5.53
N LEU A 51 -7.34 -7.62 5.28
CA LEU A 51 -8.41 -7.67 6.28
C LEU A 51 -8.75 -9.10 6.69
N ARG A 52 -8.71 -10.06 5.75
CA ARG A 52 -9.06 -11.46 6.01
C ARG A 52 -7.93 -12.26 6.65
N GLN A 53 -6.68 -12.01 6.28
CA GLN A 53 -5.53 -12.87 6.61
C GLN A 53 -4.36 -12.12 7.27
N GLY A 54 -4.46 -10.80 7.41
CA GLY A 54 -3.44 -9.93 7.98
C GLY A 54 -2.38 -9.48 6.97
N VAL A 55 -1.63 -8.45 7.36
CA VAL A 55 -0.53 -7.85 6.57
C VAL A 55 0.50 -8.88 6.10
N PRO A 56 0.95 -9.88 6.90
CA PRO A 56 1.93 -10.85 6.43
C PRO A 56 1.47 -11.67 5.21
N ALA A 57 0.17 -11.96 5.08
CA ALA A 57 -0.37 -12.66 3.93
C ALA A 57 -0.29 -11.81 2.66
N LEU A 58 -0.59 -10.52 2.79
CA LEU A 58 -0.45 -9.55 1.70
C LEU A 58 1.01 -9.37 1.29
N MET A 59 1.93 -9.22 2.24
CA MET A 59 3.38 -9.10 1.94
C MET A 59 3.89 -10.32 1.17
N ARG A 60 3.54 -11.53 1.60
CA ARG A 60 3.89 -12.77 0.87
C ARG A 60 3.27 -12.82 -0.54
N ALA A 61 2.11 -12.18 -0.75
CA ALA A 61 1.50 -12.10 -2.08
C ALA A 61 2.30 -11.17 -3.00
N PHE A 62 2.72 -10.00 -2.50
CA PHE A 62 3.66 -9.13 -3.21
C PHE A 62 4.97 -9.85 -3.56
N ASP A 63 5.54 -10.59 -2.61
CA ASP A 63 6.78 -11.35 -2.84
C ASP A 63 6.60 -12.41 -3.93
N ARG A 64 5.52 -13.22 -3.89
CA ARG A 64 5.23 -14.25 -4.90
C ARG A 64 5.03 -13.65 -6.30
N ALA A 65 4.41 -12.47 -6.38
CA ALA A 65 4.19 -11.76 -7.64
C ALA A 65 5.42 -10.99 -8.12
N SER A 66 6.52 -10.96 -7.34
CA SER A 66 7.68 -10.08 -7.58
C SER A 66 7.26 -8.62 -7.82
N ALA A 67 6.22 -8.18 -7.13
CA ALA A 67 5.62 -6.87 -7.32
C ALA A 67 6.33 -5.83 -6.43
N PRO A 68 7.03 -4.83 -7.01
CA PRO A 68 7.72 -3.83 -6.23
C PRO A 68 6.75 -2.84 -5.57
N PHE A 69 7.13 -2.30 -4.40
CA PHE A 69 6.41 -1.22 -3.72
C PHE A 69 6.69 0.18 -4.31
N ILE A 70 6.81 0.26 -5.64
CA ILE A 70 6.81 1.51 -6.40
C ILE A 70 5.39 1.79 -6.91
N VAL A 71 5.10 3.04 -7.25
CA VAL A 71 3.80 3.40 -7.84
C VAL A 71 3.82 3.04 -9.33
N ASP A 72 3.23 1.90 -9.67
CA ASP A 72 2.89 1.51 -11.04
C ASP A 72 1.36 1.38 -11.13
N ILE A 73 0.73 2.27 -11.91
CA ILE A 73 -0.73 2.32 -12.05
C ILE A 73 -1.31 1.17 -12.86
N ASN A 74 -0.47 0.44 -13.60
CA ASN A 74 -0.84 -0.64 -14.50
C ASN A 74 -0.40 -2.03 -14.01
N ARG A 75 0.22 -2.13 -12.82
CA ARG A 75 0.64 -3.43 -12.27
C ARG A 75 -0.56 -4.38 -12.12
N PRO A 76 -0.39 -5.70 -12.27
CA PRO A 76 -1.44 -6.63 -11.87
C PRO A 76 -1.71 -6.60 -10.36
N PRO A 77 -2.96 -6.90 -9.90
CA PRO A 77 -3.23 -7.15 -8.49
C PRO A 77 -2.51 -8.43 -8.02
N VAL A 78 -2.10 -8.47 -6.75
CA VAL A 78 -1.38 -9.63 -6.18
C VAL A 78 -2.27 -10.57 -5.35
N ALA A 79 -3.51 -10.17 -5.10
CA ALA A 79 -4.52 -10.90 -4.33
C ALA A 79 -5.60 -11.51 -5.22
#